data_AF-A0A3B8L5N4-F1
#
_entry.id   AF-A0A3B8L5N4-F1
#
_cell.length_a   1.000
_cell.length_b   1.000
_cell.length_c   1.000
_cell.angle_alpha   90.00
_cell.angle_beta   90.00
_cell.angle_gamma   90.00
#
_symmetry.space_group_name_H-M   'P 1'
#
loop_
_entity.id
_entity.type
_entity.pdbx_description
1 polymer ?
#
loop_
_entity_poly.entity_id
_entity_poly.type
_entity_poly.pdbx_seq_one_letter_code
_entity_poly.pdbx_strand_id
1 'polypeptide(L)'
;MFPDPVASLRGPRGKLKMDPTVSGTISSSGGQQVPATRRRMLAEAGAGFGTLALAGLLQRDGVLAANEEPSDLLPRPGHARPRARAVIQLFQNGGPSQMDLFDEKPELTRQHGKVPSREIETFQLDNNNVLLKSPYNFYE
;
A
#
# COMPACT_ATOMS: atom_id res chain seq x y z
N MET A 1 -31.00 -46.72 -63.08
CA MET A 1 -29.81 -47.11 -63.86
C MET A 1 -28.65 -47.17 -62.88
N PHE A 2 -27.98 -48.32 -62.86
CA PHE A 2 -27.01 -48.75 -61.85
C PHE A 2 -25.73 -47.86 -61.83
N PRO A 3 -25.02 -47.79 -60.69
CA PRO A 3 -23.83 -46.95 -60.53
C PRO A 3 -22.59 -47.59 -61.20
N ASP A 4 -21.73 -46.77 -61.80
CA ASP A 4 -20.38 -47.21 -62.20
C ASP A 4 -19.42 -47.13 -61.00
N PRO A 5 -18.78 -48.26 -60.61
CA PRO A 5 -17.88 -48.35 -59.47
C PRO A 5 -16.43 -48.54 -59.92
N VAL A 6 -15.63 -47.48 -59.82
CA VAL A 6 -14.18 -47.56 -59.65
C VAL A 6 -13.81 -46.34 -58.81
N ALA A 7 -13.93 -46.41 -57.48
CA ALA A 7 -12.90 -47.00 -56.64
C ALA A 7 -11.50 -46.70 -57.19
N SER A 8 -10.87 -45.67 -56.64
CA SER A 8 -9.76 -45.87 -55.70
C SER A 8 -8.67 -44.80 -55.84
N LEU A 9 -8.24 -44.30 -54.68
CA LEU A 9 -6.91 -43.75 -54.39
C LEU A 9 -6.58 -42.33 -54.88
N ARG A 10 -6.95 -41.33 -54.07
CA ARG A 10 -5.94 -40.53 -53.34
C ARG A 10 -6.60 -39.69 -52.24
N GLY A 11 -6.28 -40.04 -51.00
CA GLY A 11 -6.65 -39.29 -49.80
C GLY A 11 -5.91 -37.95 -49.66
N PRO A 12 -6.25 -37.17 -48.61
CA PRO A 12 -6.17 -35.72 -48.61
C PRO A 12 -4.93 -35.18 -47.88
N ARG A 13 -4.47 -33.97 -48.24
CA ARG A 13 -3.66 -33.15 -47.33
C ARG A 13 -4.32 -31.78 -47.20
N GLY A 14 -5.09 -31.63 -46.12
CA GLY A 14 -5.67 -30.36 -45.72
C GLY A 14 -4.58 -29.33 -45.40
N LYS A 15 -4.84 -28.09 -45.80
CA LYS A 15 -4.20 -26.93 -45.20
C LYS A 15 -5.24 -26.26 -44.32
N LEU A 16 -5.16 -26.51 -43.01
CA LEU A 16 -5.85 -25.70 -42.01
C LEU A 16 -5.24 -24.30 -42.04
N LYS A 17 -6.11 -23.32 -42.25
CA LYS A 17 -5.88 -21.91 -41.99
C LYS A 17 -6.06 -21.72 -40.48
N MET A 18 -5.05 -21.18 -39.80
CA MET A 18 -5.09 -20.92 -38.35
C MET A 18 -4.97 -19.41 -38.15
N ASP A 19 -6.00 -18.85 -37.53
CA ASP A 19 -6.17 -17.44 -37.23
C ASP A 19 -5.27 -17.00 -36.06
N PRO A 20 -4.77 -15.75 -36.04
CA PRO A 20 -3.92 -15.23 -34.99
C PRO A 20 -4.78 -14.65 -33.88
N THR A 21 -5.28 -15.48 -32.96
CA THR A 21 -5.84 -14.99 -31.69
C THR A 21 -5.78 -16.11 -30.65
N VAL A 22 -4.68 -16.19 -29.90
CA VAL A 22 -4.69 -16.80 -28.56
C VAL A 22 -4.13 -15.77 -27.60
N SER A 23 -5.07 -14.99 -27.07
CA SER A 23 -4.95 -14.24 -25.84
C SER A 23 -4.57 -15.23 -24.73
N GLY A 24 -3.33 -15.15 -24.25
CA GLY A 24 -2.83 -15.97 -23.15
C GLY A 24 -3.47 -15.57 -21.83
N THR A 25 -4.63 -16.13 -21.55
CA THR A 25 -5.30 -16.07 -20.26
C THR A 25 -4.39 -16.73 -19.21
N ILE A 26 -3.90 -15.94 -18.25
CA ILE A 26 -3.29 -16.47 -17.03
C ILE A 26 -4.38 -17.15 -16.19
N SER A 27 -4.63 -18.43 -16.48
CA SER A 27 -5.41 -19.28 -15.60
C SER A 27 -4.69 -19.42 -14.27
N SER A 28 -5.17 -18.71 -13.25
CA SER A 28 -4.84 -18.94 -11.85
C SER A 28 -5.42 -20.29 -11.42
N SER A 29 -4.76 -21.39 -11.77
CA SER A 29 -5.05 -22.68 -11.17
C SER A 29 -4.49 -22.67 -9.74
N GLY A 30 -5.38 -22.71 -8.76
CA GLY A 30 -5.04 -22.89 -7.35
C GLY A 30 -4.18 -24.14 -7.17
N GLY A 31 -2.88 -23.93 -7.04
CA GLY A 31 -1.93 -24.98 -6.70
C GLY A 31 -2.09 -25.34 -5.24
N GLN A 32 -2.63 -26.51 -4.98
CA GLN A 32 -2.62 -27.15 -3.67
C GLN A 32 -1.16 -27.25 -3.19
N GLN A 33 -0.84 -26.55 -2.10
CA GLN A 33 0.48 -26.53 -1.50
C GLN A 33 0.77 -27.90 -0.87
N VAL A 34 1.46 -28.78 -1.60
CA VAL A 34 1.98 -30.03 -1.06
C VAL A 34 3.17 -29.67 -0.15
N PRO A 35 3.24 -30.17 1.11
CA PRO A 35 4.37 -29.88 1.99
C PRO A 35 5.67 -30.31 1.32
N ALA A 36 6.56 -29.35 1.09
CA ALA A 36 7.82 -29.58 0.39
C ALA A 36 8.65 -30.63 1.13
N THR A 37 8.86 -31.79 0.50
CA THR A 37 9.76 -32.81 1.02
C THR A 37 11.19 -32.27 0.98
N ARG A 38 12.00 -32.58 2.00
CA ARG A 38 13.42 -32.16 2.11
C ARG A 38 14.22 -32.35 0.81
N ARG A 39 13.96 -33.44 0.09
CA ARG A 39 14.59 -33.75 -1.21
C ARG A 39 14.19 -32.80 -2.33
N ARG A 40 12.92 -32.40 -2.38
CA ARG A 40 12.41 -31.40 -3.33
C ARG A 40 12.99 -30.03 -3.03
N MET A 41 13.07 -29.66 -1.76
CA MET A 41 13.67 -28.39 -1.32
C MET A 41 15.16 -28.31 -1.70
N LEU A 42 15.92 -29.40 -1.53
CA LEU A 42 17.32 -29.45 -1.97
C LEU A 42 17.48 -29.44 -3.50
N ALA A 43 16.59 -30.10 -4.23
CA ALA A 43 16.59 -30.10 -5.70
C ALA A 43 16.25 -28.71 -6.28
N GLU A 44 15.25 -28.03 -5.70
CA GLU A 44 14.87 -26.67 -6.08
C GLU A 44 15.92 -25.63 -5.62
N ALA A 45 16.57 -25.82 -4.47
CA ALA A 45 17.64 -24.93 -3.99
C ALA A 45 18.89 -24.99 -4.87
N GLY A 46 19.26 -26.17 -5.39
CA GLY A 46 20.36 -26.33 -6.34
C GLY A 46 20.13 -25.61 -7.67
N ALA A 47 18.89 -25.61 -8.16
CA ALA A 47 18.48 -24.81 -9.31
C ALA A 47 18.30 -23.31 -8.96
N GLY A 48 17.87 -22.99 -7.74
CA GLY A 48 17.54 -21.63 -7.29
C GLY A 48 18.75 -20.73 -7.07
N PHE A 49 19.88 -21.26 -6.61
CA PHE A 49 21.10 -20.44 -6.50
C PHE A 49 21.68 -20.11 -7.88
N GLY A 50 21.60 -21.04 -8.82
CA GLY A 50 22.01 -20.82 -10.21
C GLY A 50 21.16 -19.77 -10.93
N THR A 51 19.85 -19.72 -10.66
CA THR A 51 18.97 -18.69 -11.23
C THR A 51 19.26 -17.30 -10.68
N LEU A 52 19.72 -17.16 -9.43
CA LEU A 52 20.18 -15.88 -8.89
C LEU A 52 21.45 -15.38 -9.61
N ALA A 53 22.43 -16.28 -9.82
CA ALA A 53 23.63 -15.93 -10.58
C ALA A 53 23.32 -15.56 -12.03
N LEU A 54 22.43 -16.32 -12.69
CA LEU A 54 21.95 -16.05 -14.04
C LEU A 54 21.18 -14.72 -14.13
N ALA A 55 20.32 -14.41 -13.15
CA ALA A 55 19.61 -13.14 -13.08
C ALA A 55 20.58 -11.95 -12.98
N GLY A 56 21.66 -12.07 -12.19
CA GLY A 56 22.72 -11.06 -12.12
C GLY A 56 23.46 -10.86 -13.45
N LEU A 57 23.74 -11.95 -14.18
CA LEU A 57 24.35 -11.86 -15.51
C LEU A 57 23.40 -11.23 -16.55
N LEU A 58 22.12 -11.63 -16.58
CA LEU A 58 21.11 -11.05 -17.47
C LEU A 58 20.84 -9.57 -17.17
N GLN A 59 20.91 -9.17 -15.89
CA GLN A 59 20.83 -7.76 -15.49
C GLN A 59 22.05 -6.97 -15.97
N ARG A 60 23.26 -7.53 -15.81
CA ARG A 60 24.51 -6.91 -16.29
C ARG A 60 24.50 -6.75 -17.81
N ASP A 61 24.03 -7.76 -18.53
CA ASP A 61 24.00 -7.78 -19.99
C ASP A 61 22.80 -7.00 -20.56
N GLY A 62 21.99 -6.35 -19.71
CA GLY A 62 20.89 -5.45 -20.10
C GLY A 62 19.70 -6.14 -20.78
N VAL A 63 19.60 -7.47 -20.64
CA VAL A 63 18.60 -8.30 -21.33
C VAL A 63 17.30 -8.40 -20.54
N LEU A 64 17.36 -8.11 -19.23
CA LEU A 64 16.16 -7.91 -18.42
C LEU A 64 15.57 -6.54 -18.76
N ALA A 65 14.28 -6.51 -19.08
CA ALA A 65 13.55 -5.28 -19.33
C ALA A 65 13.59 -4.40 -18.07
N ALA A 66 14.53 -3.46 -18.03
CA ALA A 66 14.60 -2.42 -17.03
C ALA A 66 13.51 -1.39 -17.30
N ASN A 67 12.30 -1.67 -16.82
CA ASN A 67 11.34 -0.60 -16.51
C ASN A 67 11.60 -0.11 -15.08
N GLU A 68 12.87 0.11 -14.75
CA GLU A 68 13.21 0.89 -13.57
C GLU A 68 13.38 2.32 -14.03
N GLU A 69 12.26 3.06 -14.04
CA GLU A 69 12.37 4.48 -13.76
C GLU A 69 13.26 4.61 -12.52
N PRO A 70 14.40 5.31 -12.61
CA PRO A 70 15.31 5.40 -11.48
C PRO A 70 14.51 5.89 -10.27
N SER A 71 14.49 5.11 -9.21
CA SER A 71 13.92 5.53 -7.93
C SER A 71 14.83 6.60 -7.34
N ASP A 72 14.80 7.78 -7.93
CA ASP A 72 15.47 8.94 -7.38
C ASP A 72 14.71 9.42 -6.14
N LEU A 73 15.46 10.05 -5.25
CA LEU A 73 14.92 10.76 -4.08
C LEU A 73 14.71 12.24 -4.41
N LEU A 74 14.64 12.60 -5.69
CA LEU A 74 14.44 13.98 -6.09
C LEU A 74 13.01 14.42 -5.73
N PRO A 75 12.84 15.69 -5.32
CA PRO A 75 11.53 16.24 -5.04
C PRO A 75 10.64 16.14 -6.28
N ARG A 76 9.52 15.42 -6.16
CA ARG A 76 8.52 15.33 -7.22
C ARG A 76 7.59 16.54 -7.16
N PRO A 77 7.12 17.05 -8.31
CA PRO A 77 6.10 18.07 -8.32
C PRO A 77 4.83 17.53 -7.63
N GLY A 78 4.33 18.26 -6.64
CA GLY A 78 3.05 17.94 -6.03
C GLY A 78 1.90 18.06 -7.03
N HIS A 79 0.82 17.31 -6.83
CA HIS A 79 -0.38 17.35 -7.68
C HIS A 79 -1.00 18.75 -7.80
N ALA A 80 -0.73 19.65 -6.85
CA ALA A 80 -1.24 21.02 -6.83
C ALA A 80 -0.12 22.03 -6.59
N ARG A 81 -0.29 23.24 -7.15
CA ARG A 81 0.61 24.36 -6.86
C ARG A 81 0.47 24.76 -5.38
N PRO A 82 1.57 24.91 -4.63
CA PRO A 82 1.52 25.30 -3.24
C PRO A 82 0.93 26.72 -3.13
N ARG A 83 -0.13 26.85 -2.33
CA ARG A 83 -0.79 28.15 -2.06
C ARG A 83 -0.27 28.84 -0.79
N ALA A 84 0.28 28.06 0.15
CA ALA A 84 0.81 28.58 1.41
C ALA A 84 2.20 29.20 1.21
N ARG A 85 2.43 30.37 1.80
CA ARG A 85 3.71 31.10 1.72
C ARG A 85 4.58 30.93 2.98
N ALA A 86 3.97 30.60 4.11
CA ALA A 86 4.64 30.36 5.38
C ALA A 86 3.87 29.30 6.17
N VAL A 87 4.60 28.55 7.00
CA VAL A 87 4.05 27.55 7.94
C VAL A 87 4.46 27.98 9.35
N ILE A 88 3.48 28.14 10.25
CA ILE A 88 3.74 28.39 11.67
C ILE A 88 3.46 27.08 12.41
N GLN A 89 4.50 26.49 12.98
CA GLN A 89 4.39 25.28 13.78
C GLN A 89 4.53 25.65 15.27
N LEU A 90 3.48 25.38 16.04
CA LEU A 90 3.46 25.63 17.48
C LEU A 90 3.64 24.30 18.22
N PHE A 91 4.71 24.19 19.01
CA PHE A 91 4.93 23.05 19.91
C PHE A 91 4.39 23.41 21.29
N GLN A 92 3.19 22.95 21.60
CA GLN A 92 2.55 23.17 22.90
C GLN A 92 2.44 21.83 23.63
N ASN A 93 3.04 21.73 24.81
CA ASN A 93 2.85 20.56 25.68
C ASN A 93 1.39 20.49 26.11
N GLY A 94 0.69 19.43 25.67
CA GLY A 94 -0.74 19.26 25.95
C GLY A 94 -1.64 20.26 25.24
N GLY A 95 -1.24 20.75 24.06
CA GLY A 95 -2.00 21.70 23.25
C GLY A 95 -3.49 21.37 23.18
N PRO A 96 -4.36 22.40 23.17
CA PRO A 96 -5.79 22.21 23.34
C PRO A 96 -6.32 21.29 22.25
N SER A 97 -7.08 20.25 22.65
CA SER A 97 -7.71 19.38 21.67
C SER A 97 -8.68 20.21 20.83
N GLN A 98 -8.75 19.96 19.53
CA GLN A 98 -9.67 20.69 18.64
C GLN A 98 -11.12 20.62 19.15
N MET A 99 -11.48 19.50 19.80
CA MET A 99 -12.79 19.26 20.38
C MET A 99 -13.04 20.09 21.65
N ASP A 100 -11.99 20.48 22.37
CA ASP A 100 -12.10 21.17 23.66
C ASP A 100 -12.11 22.69 23.58
N LEU A 101 -11.84 23.26 22.41
CA LEU A 101 -11.63 24.70 22.21
C LEU A 101 -12.93 25.52 22.23
N PHE A 102 -14.01 24.97 21.67
CA PHE A 102 -15.25 25.73 21.40
C PHE A 102 -16.49 25.11 22.03
N ASP A 103 -16.33 24.19 22.97
CA ASP A 103 -17.44 23.59 23.70
C ASP A 103 -17.67 24.31 25.02
N GLU A 104 -18.94 24.59 25.32
CA GLU A 104 -19.31 25.16 26.60
C GLU A 104 -19.20 24.10 27.70
N LYS A 105 -18.45 24.44 28.75
CA LYS A 105 -18.18 23.52 29.86
C LYS A 105 -18.84 24.07 31.13
N PRO A 106 -20.16 23.89 31.31
CA PRO A 106 -20.89 24.46 32.46
C PRO A 106 -20.32 23.97 33.79
N GLU A 107 -19.88 22.72 33.86
CA GLU A 107 -19.28 22.14 35.06
C GLU A 107 -17.92 22.79 35.40
N LEU A 108 -17.11 23.10 34.39
CA LEU A 108 -15.82 23.78 34.58
C LEU A 108 -16.03 25.22 35.08
N THR A 109 -17.08 25.89 34.60
CA THR A 109 -17.49 27.20 35.12
C THR A 109 -17.91 27.11 36.58
N ARG A 110 -18.69 26.09 36.96
CA ARG A 110 -19.13 25.86 38.36
C ARG A 110 -17.97 25.55 39.31
N GLN A 111 -16.93 24.87 38.81
CA GLN A 111 -15.77 24.47 39.60
C GLN A 111 -14.59 25.45 39.53
N HIS A 112 -14.78 26.62 38.91
CA HIS A 112 -13.74 27.63 38.80
C HIS A 112 -13.13 28.00 40.17
N GLY A 113 -11.80 28.02 40.24
CA GLY A 113 -11.06 28.37 41.46
C GLY A 113 -10.85 27.20 42.42
N LYS A 114 -11.38 26.01 42.14
CA LYS A 114 -11.24 24.82 42.99
C LYS A 114 -10.06 23.96 42.55
N VAL A 115 -9.45 23.28 43.51
CA VAL A 115 -8.48 22.22 43.24
C VAL A 115 -9.25 20.96 42.82
N PRO A 116 -8.89 20.29 41.71
CA PRO A 116 -9.49 19.04 41.31
C PRO A 116 -9.37 17.99 42.42
N SER A 117 -10.40 17.15 42.57
CA SER A 117 -10.40 16.06 43.56
C SER A 117 -9.40 14.95 43.25
N ARG A 118 -8.96 14.87 41.99
CA ARG A 118 -7.97 13.90 41.52
C ARG A 118 -6.61 14.58 41.46
N GLU A 119 -5.57 13.88 41.87
CA GLU A 119 -4.19 14.30 41.67
C GLU A 119 -3.89 14.35 40.17
N ILE A 120 -3.56 15.54 39.67
CA ILE A 120 -3.18 15.77 38.29
C ILE A 120 -1.69 16.09 38.30
N GLU A 121 -0.91 15.25 37.62
CA GLU A 121 0.50 15.51 37.39
C GLU A 121 0.64 16.77 36.51
N THR A 122 1.23 17.82 37.06
CA THR A 122 1.53 19.04 36.33
C THR A 122 3.03 19.16 36.07
N PHE A 123 3.36 19.26 34.79
CA PHE A 123 4.74 19.47 34.32
C PHE A 123 5.13 20.96 34.27
N GLN A 124 4.31 21.84 34.84
CA GLN A 124 4.51 23.29 34.89
C GLN A 124 5.00 23.67 36.29
N LEU A 125 6.19 24.29 36.38
CA LEU A 125 6.66 24.87 37.64
C LEU A 125 5.65 25.91 38.15
N ASP A 126 5.43 25.94 39.47
CA ASP A 126 4.56 26.88 40.18
C ASP A 126 3.05 26.82 39.84
N ASN A 127 2.56 25.69 39.30
CA ASN A 127 1.13 25.52 39.06
C ASN A 127 0.39 25.05 40.32
N ASN A 128 -0.57 25.85 40.79
CA ASN A 128 -1.41 25.56 41.96
C ASN A 128 -2.55 24.56 41.68
N ASN A 129 -2.57 23.92 40.51
CA ASN A 129 -3.59 22.96 40.06
C ASN A 129 -5.01 23.48 40.27
N VAL A 130 -5.27 24.74 39.91
CA VAL A 130 -6.60 25.35 40.05
C VAL A 130 -7.38 25.22 38.75
N LEU A 131 -8.65 24.80 38.85
CA LEU A 131 -9.55 24.74 37.71
C LEU A 131 -9.90 26.15 37.23
N LEU A 132 -9.65 26.40 35.95
CA LEU A 132 -9.96 27.67 35.29
C LEU A 132 -11.19 27.50 34.42
N LYS A 133 -12.14 28.43 34.54
CA LYS A 133 -13.25 28.55 33.60
C LYS A 133 -12.74 29.00 32.23
N SER A 134 -13.54 28.75 31.20
CA SER A 134 -13.28 29.36 29.88
C SER A 134 -13.27 30.89 30.01
N PRO A 135 -12.30 31.59 29.37
CA PRO A 135 -12.30 33.05 29.31
C PRO A 135 -13.32 33.59 28.30
N TYR A 136 -13.90 32.73 27.45
CA TYR A 136 -14.86 33.11 26.42
C TYR A 136 -16.29 32.95 26.92
N ASN A 137 -17.15 33.87 26.49
CA ASN A 137 -18.59 33.71 26.60
C ASN A 137 -19.08 32.92 25.39
N PHE A 138 -19.83 31.85 25.65
CA PHE A 138 -20.53 31.10 24.63
C PHE A 138 -21.96 31.65 24.55
N TYR A 139 -22.42 31.88 23.33
CA TYR A 139 -23.77 32.37 23.04
C TYR A 139 -24.51 31.25 22.32
N GLU A 140 -25.75 30.96 22.75
CA GLU A 140 -26.68 30.04 22.05
C GLU A 140 -27.30 30.71 20.82
#